data_AF-A0A157ZNL4-F1
#
_entry.id   AF-A0A157ZNL4-F1
#
_cell.length_a   1.000
_cell.length_b   1.000
_cell.length_c   1.000
_cell.angle_alpha   90.00
_cell.angle_beta   90.00
_cell.angle_gamma   90.00
#
_symmetry.space_group_name_H-M   'P 1'
#
loop_
_entity.id
_entity.type
_entity.pdbx_description
1 polymer ?
#
loop_
_entity_poly.entity_id
_entity_poly.type
_entity_poly.pdbx_seq_one_letter_code
_entity_poly.pdbx_strand_id
1 'polypeptide(L)'
;MNAIPQPKTHQIVDRINALQAASPRFIDASGITPLSREWRAIRHEIDQLMRVDACAAWELMGSWRGLEGDIEGAEAAFRNSRALGQSDVSRENWMITRLNLGLFSAAQEIYRELTEPQTADFMAIAQYGVLAGAIGRTAQLIKRARATGFEWDDEMTRRVMEADSILIAAHFADERIARHLDTAGSVLRRHRLRASVVPHVTSEEGVFRGVTYLLNVPVSFEQAHDMNFELVLEDVEADNVMDVAFDVHFAGVHA
;
A
#
# COMPACT_ATOMS: atom_id res chain seq x y z
N MET A 1 40.97 12.35 -15.85
CA MET A 1 39.73 12.56 -15.08
C MET A 1 38.77 11.44 -15.45
N ASN A 2 38.45 10.56 -14.52
CA ASN A 2 37.36 9.60 -14.73
C ASN A 2 36.05 10.36 -14.47
N ALA A 3 35.16 10.38 -15.47
CA ALA A 3 33.81 10.90 -15.28
C ALA A 3 33.13 10.06 -14.21
N ILE A 4 32.79 10.65 -13.07
CA ILE A 4 31.98 10.00 -12.03
C ILE A 4 30.56 9.94 -12.62
N PRO A 5 30.01 8.75 -12.92
CA PRO A 5 28.66 8.64 -13.44
C PRO A 5 27.70 9.25 -12.41
N GLN A 6 26.86 10.20 -12.84
CA GLN A 6 25.82 10.69 -11.95
C GLN A 6 24.82 9.55 -11.65
N PRO A 7 24.40 9.38 -10.39
CA PRO A 7 23.41 8.37 -10.03
C PRO A 7 22.10 8.61 -10.79
N LYS A 8 21.62 7.60 -11.52
CA LYS A 8 20.34 7.64 -12.26
C LYS A 8 19.12 7.28 -11.41
N THR A 9 19.24 7.37 -10.09
CA THR A 9 18.24 6.88 -9.12
C THR A 9 16.83 7.38 -9.45
N HIS A 10 16.65 8.68 -9.71
CA HIS A 10 15.35 9.26 -10.07
C HIS A 10 14.75 8.66 -11.35
N GLN A 11 15.57 8.44 -12.38
CA GLN A 11 15.12 7.83 -13.64
C GLN A 11 14.66 6.38 -13.44
N ILE A 12 15.32 5.65 -12.54
CA ILE A 12 14.91 4.28 -12.22
C ILE A 12 13.57 4.29 -11.46
N VAL A 13 13.40 5.21 -10.49
CA VAL A 13 12.13 5.40 -9.76
C VAL A 13 10.99 5.70 -10.74
N ASP A 14 11.16 6.67 -11.64
CA ASP A 14 10.13 7.05 -12.61
C ASP A 14 9.69 5.86 -13.47
N ARG A 15 10.62 5.01 -13.88
CA ARG A 15 10.35 3.82 -14.68
C ARG A 15 9.65 2.71 -13.89
N ILE A 16 10.02 2.52 -12.62
CA ILE A 16 9.30 1.61 -11.71
C ILE A 16 7.85 2.08 -11.54
N ASN A 17 7.64 3.38 -11.29
CA ASN A 17 6.31 3.96 -11.16
C ASN A 17 5.50 3.84 -12.46
N ALA A 18 6.13 4.03 -13.62
CA ALA A 18 5.49 3.84 -14.92
C ALA A 18 5.06 2.38 -15.13
N LEU A 19 5.90 1.39 -14.75
CA LEU A 19 5.51 -0.02 -14.80
C LEU A 19 4.38 -0.35 -13.82
N GLN A 20 4.36 0.29 -12.66
CA GLN A 20 3.28 0.14 -11.70
C GLN A 20 1.95 0.66 -12.27
N ALA A 21 1.97 1.85 -12.88
CA ALA A 21 0.77 2.46 -13.48
C ALA A 21 0.30 1.75 -14.76
N ALA A 22 1.22 1.17 -15.54
CA ALA A 22 0.91 0.55 -16.83
C ALA A 22 0.17 -0.79 -16.73
N SER A 23 0.13 -1.41 -15.55
CA SER A 23 -0.50 -2.72 -15.37
C SER A 23 -1.18 -2.84 -14.00
N PRO A 24 -2.47 -3.17 -13.94
CA PRO A 24 -3.12 -3.53 -12.68
C PRO A 24 -2.80 -4.97 -12.21
N ARG A 25 -1.86 -5.65 -12.86
CA ARG A 25 -1.38 -7.01 -12.53
C ARG A 25 0.09 -6.99 -12.13
N PHE A 26 0.49 -7.95 -11.29
CA PHE A 26 1.91 -8.22 -11.07
C PHE A 26 2.57 -8.66 -12.38
N ILE A 27 3.84 -8.29 -12.55
CA ILE A 27 4.62 -8.60 -13.74
C ILE A 27 4.89 -10.10 -13.78
N ASP A 28 4.54 -10.73 -14.90
CA ASP A 28 4.95 -12.09 -15.20
C ASP A 28 6.35 -12.09 -15.85
N ALA A 29 7.38 -12.44 -15.06
CA ALA A 29 8.75 -12.52 -15.54
C ALA A 29 9.01 -13.72 -16.47
N SER A 30 8.09 -14.68 -16.58
CA SER A 30 8.23 -15.80 -17.52
C SER A 30 7.88 -15.39 -18.96
N GLY A 31 7.00 -14.39 -19.11
CA GLY A 31 6.59 -13.85 -20.40
C GLY A 31 7.68 -13.01 -21.08
N ILE A 32 7.53 -12.86 -22.41
CA ILE A 32 8.32 -11.92 -23.22
C ILE A 32 7.38 -10.83 -23.74
N THR A 33 7.01 -9.92 -22.85
CA THR A 33 6.20 -8.72 -23.13
C THR A 33 7.04 -7.44 -23.02
N PRO A 34 6.59 -6.29 -23.57
CA PRO A 34 7.25 -5.01 -23.35
C PRO A 34 7.49 -4.71 -21.87
N LEU A 35 6.49 -4.95 -21.00
CA LEU A 35 6.61 -4.78 -19.55
C LEU A 35 7.70 -5.66 -18.93
N SER A 36 7.73 -6.96 -19.28
CA SER A 36 8.74 -7.89 -18.75
C SER A 36 10.16 -7.54 -19.22
N ARG A 37 10.32 -6.98 -20.43
CA ARG A 37 11.63 -6.55 -20.95
C ARG A 37 12.12 -5.32 -20.21
N GLU A 38 11.23 -4.36 -20.02
CA GLU A 38 11.53 -3.12 -19.28
C GLU A 38 11.87 -3.42 -17.82
N TRP A 39 11.09 -4.29 -17.17
CA TRP A 39 11.40 -4.79 -15.82
C TRP A 39 12.79 -5.42 -15.75
N ARG A 40 13.18 -6.28 -16.70
CA ARG A 40 14.54 -6.86 -16.73
C ARG A 40 15.63 -5.80 -17.00
N ALA A 41 15.34 -4.77 -17.80
CA ALA A 41 16.29 -3.68 -18.06
C ALA A 41 16.56 -2.85 -16.80
N ILE A 42 15.51 -2.51 -16.04
CA ILE A 42 15.62 -1.83 -14.75
C ILE A 42 16.51 -2.62 -13.79
N ARG A 43 16.36 -3.95 -13.75
CA ARG A 43 17.18 -4.83 -12.91
C ARG A 43 18.68 -4.63 -13.15
N HIS A 44 19.07 -4.58 -14.41
CA HIS A 44 20.47 -4.39 -14.80
C HIS A 44 21.03 -3.04 -14.33
N GLU A 45 20.22 -1.99 -14.38
CA GLU A 45 20.62 -0.66 -13.89
C GLU A 45 20.73 -0.62 -12.37
N ILE A 46 19.83 -1.30 -11.65
CA ILE A 46 19.93 -1.47 -10.19
C ILE A 46 21.24 -2.22 -9.83
N ASP A 47 21.61 -3.27 -10.57
CA ASP A 47 22.86 -4.00 -10.35
C ASP A 47 24.10 -3.12 -10.60
N GLN A 48 24.03 -2.18 -11.55
CA GLN A 48 25.10 -1.20 -11.75
C GLN A 48 25.15 -0.19 -10.60
N LEU A 49 23.99 0.31 -10.16
CA LEU A 49 23.89 1.25 -9.03
C LEU A 49 24.43 0.65 -7.74
N MET A 50 24.23 -0.65 -7.51
CA MET A 50 24.73 -1.38 -6.33
C MET A 50 26.24 -1.22 -6.10
N ARG A 51 27.01 -0.97 -7.16
CA ARG A 51 28.47 -0.76 -7.09
C ARG A 51 28.88 0.64 -6.63
N VAL A 52 27.96 1.60 -6.71
CA VAL A 52 28.21 3.03 -6.45
C VAL A 52 27.45 3.49 -5.20
N ASP A 53 26.20 3.04 -5.06
CA ASP A 53 25.32 3.35 -3.93
C ASP A 53 24.48 2.11 -3.60
N ALA A 54 25.00 1.27 -2.71
CA ALA A 54 24.33 0.03 -2.31
C ALA A 54 23.02 0.28 -1.56
N CYS A 55 22.93 1.37 -0.78
CA CYS A 55 21.75 1.67 0.02
C CYS A 55 20.54 1.97 -0.90
N ALA A 56 20.72 2.89 -1.86
CA ALA A 56 19.70 3.22 -2.84
C ALA A 56 19.39 2.05 -3.79
N ALA A 57 20.40 1.26 -4.18
CA ALA A 57 20.18 0.10 -5.02
C ALA A 57 19.34 -0.98 -4.33
N TRP A 58 19.53 -1.22 -3.03
CA TRP A 58 18.69 -2.15 -2.26
C TRP A 58 17.26 -1.65 -2.10
N GLU A 59 17.06 -0.35 -1.95
CA GLU A 59 15.72 0.25 -1.93
C GLU A 59 14.99 0.02 -3.27
N LEU A 60 15.64 0.38 -4.39
CA LEU A 60 15.08 0.17 -5.73
C LEU A 60 14.86 -1.30 -6.06
N MET A 61 15.73 -2.19 -5.57
CA MET A 61 15.52 -3.63 -5.67
C MET A 61 14.22 -4.06 -4.99
N GLY A 62 13.93 -3.52 -3.80
CA GLY A 62 12.71 -3.82 -3.06
C GLY A 62 11.47 -3.49 -3.88
N SER A 63 11.39 -2.25 -4.35
CA SER A 63 10.29 -1.80 -5.21
C SER A 63 10.19 -2.61 -6.51
N TRP A 64 11.33 -2.91 -7.15
CA TRP A 64 11.38 -3.70 -8.39
C TRP A 64 10.89 -5.13 -8.21
N ARG A 65 11.25 -5.80 -7.10
CA ARG A 65 10.74 -7.15 -6.76
C ARG A 65 9.26 -7.12 -6.42
N GLY A 66 8.81 -6.05 -5.76
CA GLY A 66 7.39 -5.82 -5.49
C GLY A 66 6.51 -5.82 -6.74
N LEU A 67 7.05 -5.37 -7.89
CA LEU A 67 6.30 -5.39 -9.17
C LEU A 67 5.94 -6.81 -9.64
N GLU A 68 6.72 -7.83 -9.29
CA GLU A 68 6.45 -9.23 -9.65
C GLU A 68 5.60 -9.95 -8.58
N GLY A 69 5.45 -9.36 -7.40
CA GLY A 69 4.80 -10.00 -6.26
C GLY A 69 5.77 -10.80 -5.37
N ASP A 70 7.09 -10.64 -5.52
CA ASP A 70 8.11 -11.31 -4.70
C ASP A 70 8.22 -10.66 -3.32
N ILE A 71 7.37 -11.10 -2.40
CA ILE A 71 7.31 -10.58 -1.01
C ILE A 71 8.64 -10.77 -0.29
N GLU A 72 9.16 -12.00 -0.26
CA GLU A 72 10.35 -12.33 0.51
C GLU A 72 11.57 -11.54 0.02
N GLY A 73 11.72 -11.45 -1.30
CA GLY A 73 12.78 -10.71 -1.92
C GLY A 73 12.65 -9.20 -1.74
N ALA A 74 11.44 -8.64 -1.83
CA ALA A 74 11.20 -7.23 -1.56
C ALA A 74 11.55 -6.88 -0.11
N GLU A 75 11.04 -7.63 0.86
CA GLU A 75 11.31 -7.46 2.29
C GLU A 75 12.79 -7.64 2.64
N ALA A 76 13.48 -8.61 2.02
CA ALA A 76 14.92 -8.79 2.19
C ALA A 76 15.71 -7.58 1.67
N ALA A 77 15.33 -7.04 0.51
CA ALA A 77 15.99 -5.89 -0.09
C ALA A 77 15.83 -4.62 0.79
N PHE A 78 14.62 -4.32 1.27
CA PHE A 78 14.42 -3.19 2.17
C PHE A 78 15.12 -3.35 3.52
N ARG A 79 15.18 -4.56 4.08
CA ARG A 79 15.99 -4.82 5.29
C ARG A 79 17.48 -4.57 5.06
N ASN A 80 18.01 -4.96 3.91
CA ASN A 80 19.41 -4.68 3.54
C ASN A 80 19.66 -3.18 3.37
N SER A 81 18.74 -2.46 2.70
CA SER A 81 18.81 -1.00 2.60
C SER A 81 18.81 -0.35 4.00
N ARG A 82 17.91 -0.79 4.88
CA ARG A 82 17.82 -0.30 6.26
C ARG A 82 19.12 -0.49 7.05
N ALA A 83 19.74 -1.66 6.92
CA ALA A 83 21.01 -1.98 7.59
C ALA A 83 22.17 -1.08 7.14
N LEU A 84 22.09 -0.44 5.97
CA LEU A 84 23.10 0.46 5.42
C LEU A 84 22.88 1.94 5.75
N GLY A 85 21.83 2.28 6.52
CA GLY A 85 21.55 3.65 6.96
C GLY A 85 20.32 4.26 6.30
N GLN A 86 19.16 3.61 6.47
CA GLN A 86 17.86 4.00 5.91
C GLN A 86 17.56 5.52 5.95
N SER A 87 16.98 6.05 4.88
CA SER A 87 16.33 7.37 4.86
C SER A 87 14.83 7.28 5.13
N ASP A 88 14.16 8.41 5.39
CA ASP A 88 12.69 8.45 5.50
C ASP A 88 11.99 8.10 4.17
N VAL A 89 12.58 8.53 3.05
CA VAL A 89 12.12 8.17 1.70
C VAL A 89 12.14 6.65 1.49
N SER A 90 13.19 5.98 1.97
CA SER A 90 13.30 4.51 1.92
C SER A 90 12.23 3.83 2.77
N ARG A 91 11.84 4.41 3.92
CA ARG A 91 10.72 3.90 4.73
C ARG A 91 9.38 4.07 4.04
N GLU A 92 9.14 5.23 3.44
CA GLU A 92 7.92 5.47 2.66
C GLU A 92 7.80 4.48 1.48
N ASN A 93 8.88 4.30 0.70
CA ASN A 93 8.91 3.35 -0.41
C ASN A 93 8.68 1.90 0.04
N TRP A 94 9.18 1.52 1.22
CA TRP A 94 8.90 0.21 1.79
C TRP A 94 7.42 0.05 2.15
N MET A 95 6.82 1.05 2.80
CA MET A 95 5.39 1.05 3.13
C MET A 95 4.54 0.97 1.86
N ILE A 96 4.82 1.77 0.83
CA ILE A 96 4.11 1.74 -0.46
C ILE A 96 4.24 0.36 -1.10
N THR A 97 5.44 -0.25 -1.06
CA THR A 97 5.65 -1.59 -1.60
C THR A 97 4.83 -2.63 -0.85
N ARG A 98 4.74 -2.54 0.48
CA ARG A 98 3.88 -3.42 1.30
C ARG A 98 2.40 -3.24 0.95
N LEU A 99 1.92 -2.01 0.78
CA LEU A 99 0.55 -1.73 0.31
C LEU A 99 0.27 -2.37 -1.05
N ASN A 100 1.18 -2.19 -2.01
CA ASN A 100 1.06 -2.78 -3.35
C ASN A 100 1.07 -4.32 -3.34
N LEU A 101 1.77 -4.92 -2.38
CA LEU A 101 1.81 -6.36 -2.17
C LEU A 101 0.62 -6.89 -1.36
N GLY A 102 -0.26 -6.02 -0.85
CA GLY A 102 -1.38 -6.39 0.02
C GLY A 102 -0.93 -6.85 1.41
N LEU A 103 0.09 -6.20 1.99
CA LEU A 103 0.62 -6.44 3.32
C LEU A 103 0.31 -5.23 4.22
N PHE A 104 -0.96 -5.05 4.51
CA PHE A 104 -1.51 -3.87 5.18
C PHE A 104 -1.09 -3.79 6.64
N SER A 105 -1.11 -4.90 7.41
CA SER A 105 -0.62 -4.87 8.80
C SER A 105 0.85 -4.46 8.86
N ALA A 106 1.67 -5.03 7.97
CA ALA A 106 3.08 -4.66 7.88
C ALA A 106 3.27 -3.20 7.42
N ALA A 107 2.40 -2.68 6.55
CA ALA A 107 2.42 -1.26 6.17
C ALA A 107 2.07 -0.35 7.37
N GLN A 108 1.10 -0.74 8.22
CA GLN A 108 0.74 0.02 9.42
C GLN A 108 1.90 0.14 10.42
N GLU A 109 2.74 -0.89 10.53
CA GLU A 109 3.93 -0.84 11.40
C GLU A 109 4.87 0.30 11.00
N ILE A 110 5.15 0.45 9.70
CA ILE A 110 5.99 1.54 9.18
C ILE A 110 5.25 2.88 9.29
N TYR A 111 3.96 2.93 9.00
CA TYR A 111 3.15 4.14 9.13
C TYR A 111 3.22 4.72 10.56
N ARG A 112 3.20 3.85 11.57
CA ARG A 112 3.37 4.28 12.97
C ARG A 112 4.73 4.94 13.20
N GLU A 113 5.81 4.41 12.64
CA GLU A 113 7.15 5.00 12.73
C GLU A 113 7.23 6.35 11.99
N LEU A 114 6.56 6.47 10.84
CA LEU A 114 6.53 7.69 10.03
C LEU A 114 5.68 8.81 10.64
N THR A 115 4.75 8.50 11.55
CA THR A 115 3.86 9.51 12.17
C THR A 115 4.37 10.05 13.50
N GLU A 116 5.62 9.75 13.84
CA GLU A 116 6.36 10.39 14.93
C GLU A 116 6.79 11.83 14.54
N PRO A 117 7.05 12.74 15.51
CA PRO A 117 6.86 14.20 15.35
C PRO A 117 7.79 14.98 14.39
N GLN A 118 8.39 14.40 13.36
CA GLN A 118 9.46 15.04 12.57
C GLN A 118 9.30 14.95 11.04
N THR A 119 8.20 14.41 10.51
CA THR A 119 8.05 14.25 9.06
C THR A 119 7.47 15.48 8.37
N ALA A 120 8.08 15.86 7.25
CA ALA A 120 7.80 17.10 6.52
C ALA A 120 6.54 17.07 5.62
N ASP A 121 5.94 15.89 5.36
CA ASP A 121 4.74 15.78 4.50
C ASP A 121 3.60 15.03 5.20
N PHE A 122 2.83 15.77 6.02
CA PHE A 122 1.69 15.23 6.76
C PHE A 122 0.56 14.72 5.85
N MET A 123 0.37 15.33 4.68
CA MET A 123 -0.73 15.01 3.77
C MET A 123 -0.50 13.68 3.08
N ALA A 124 0.68 13.49 2.47
CA ALA A 124 1.03 12.23 1.82
C ALA A 124 1.05 11.07 2.82
N ILE A 125 1.66 11.29 4.00
CA ILE A 125 1.72 10.28 5.06
C ILE A 125 0.32 9.85 5.49
N ALA A 126 -0.60 10.79 5.72
CA ALA A 126 -1.96 10.46 6.11
C ALA A 126 -2.71 9.63 5.06
N GLN A 127 -2.49 9.89 3.77
CA GLN A 127 -3.12 9.10 2.70
C GLN A 127 -2.68 7.65 2.77
N TYR A 128 -1.39 7.38 3.01
CA TYR A 128 -0.92 6.02 3.21
C TYR A 128 -1.49 5.38 4.48
N GLY A 129 -1.66 6.15 5.56
CA GLY A 129 -2.32 5.69 6.77
C GLY A 129 -3.74 5.19 6.50
N VAL A 130 -4.50 5.96 5.73
CA VAL A 130 -5.84 5.55 5.28
C VAL A 130 -5.77 4.28 4.42
N LEU A 131 -4.89 4.23 3.43
CA LEU A 131 -4.75 3.04 2.56
C LEU A 131 -4.31 1.79 3.33
N ALA A 132 -3.50 1.95 4.38
CA ALA A 132 -3.05 0.87 5.26
C ALA A 132 -4.14 0.40 6.25
N GLY A 133 -5.31 1.04 6.29
CA GLY A 133 -6.33 0.71 7.28
C GLY A 133 -6.14 1.38 8.65
N ALA A 134 -5.18 2.29 8.80
CA ALA A 134 -4.85 2.94 10.06
C ALA A 134 -5.70 4.19 10.30
N ILE A 135 -7.03 4.03 10.27
CA ILE A 135 -8.00 5.13 10.32
C ILE A 135 -7.88 5.93 11.62
N GLY A 136 -7.89 5.24 12.78
CA GLY A 136 -7.82 5.89 14.08
C GLY A 136 -6.50 6.62 14.29
N ARG A 137 -5.39 6.02 13.91
CA ARG A 137 -4.06 6.68 13.95
C ARG A 137 -4.01 7.89 13.03
N THR A 138 -4.60 7.80 11.83
CA THR A 138 -4.66 8.93 10.90
C THR A 138 -5.53 10.06 11.44
N ALA A 139 -6.68 9.75 12.05
CA ALA A 139 -7.50 10.75 12.73
C ALA A 139 -6.74 11.46 13.85
N GLN A 140 -5.92 10.73 14.62
CA GLN A 140 -5.02 11.32 15.63
C GLN A 140 -3.94 12.21 15.02
N LEU A 141 -3.35 11.82 13.87
CA LEU A 141 -2.39 12.64 13.14
C LEU A 141 -3.02 13.97 12.72
N ILE A 142 -4.20 13.93 12.11
CA ILE A 142 -4.95 15.12 11.67
C ILE A 142 -5.30 16.03 12.85
N LYS A 143 -5.81 15.46 13.96
CA LYS A 143 -6.11 16.19 15.19
C LYS A 143 -4.87 16.94 15.73
N ARG A 144 -3.71 16.27 15.73
CA ARG A 144 -2.42 16.87 16.17
C ARG A 144 -1.97 18.00 15.24
N ALA A 145 -2.00 17.79 13.94
CA ALA A 145 -1.57 18.78 12.96
C ALA A 145 -2.44 20.05 12.99
N ARG A 146 -3.77 19.89 13.12
CA ARG A 146 -4.70 21.01 13.31
C ARG A 146 -4.40 21.81 14.59
N ALA A 147 -4.04 21.13 15.68
CA ALA A 147 -3.64 21.80 16.92
C ALA A 147 -2.36 22.63 16.78
N THR A 148 -1.51 22.31 15.79
CA THR A 148 -0.30 23.09 15.46
C THR A 148 -0.52 24.17 14.39
N GLY A 149 -1.77 24.38 13.94
CA GLY A 149 -2.11 25.40 12.94
C GLY A 149 -1.83 25.00 11.49
N PHE A 150 -1.61 23.72 11.21
CA PHE A 150 -1.49 23.23 9.84
C PHE A 150 -2.87 23.16 9.17
N GLU A 151 -3.00 23.75 7.99
CA GLU A 151 -4.22 23.68 7.18
C GLU A 151 -4.29 22.33 6.46
N TRP A 152 -5.40 21.62 6.64
CA TRP A 152 -5.62 20.29 6.08
C TRP A 152 -6.70 20.35 5.00
N ASP A 153 -6.68 19.40 4.06
CA ASP A 153 -7.83 19.18 3.18
C ASP A 153 -9.09 18.84 3.99
N ASP A 154 -10.13 19.67 3.85
CA ASP A 154 -11.35 19.53 4.63
C ASP A 154 -12.13 18.27 4.29
N GLU A 155 -12.10 17.83 3.03
CA GLU A 155 -12.86 16.65 2.60
C GLU A 155 -12.22 15.35 3.10
N MET A 156 -10.91 15.18 2.91
CA MET A 156 -10.19 14.04 3.50
C MET A 156 -10.34 14.02 5.02
N THR A 157 -10.20 15.17 5.68
CA THR A 157 -10.37 15.24 7.13
C THR A 157 -11.75 14.78 7.54
N ARG A 158 -12.81 15.31 6.91
CA ARG A 158 -14.18 14.95 7.22
C ARG A 158 -14.42 13.45 7.09
N ARG A 159 -13.96 12.83 5.99
CA ARG A 159 -14.10 11.39 5.75
C ARG A 159 -13.37 10.55 6.80
N VAL A 160 -12.12 10.89 7.10
CA VAL A 160 -11.32 10.12 8.09
C VAL A 160 -11.91 10.24 9.49
N MET A 161 -12.37 11.43 9.88
CA MET A 161 -12.98 11.67 11.18
C MET A 161 -14.34 10.98 11.33
N GLU A 162 -15.12 10.91 10.25
CA GLU A 162 -16.38 10.17 10.23
C GLU A 162 -16.15 8.65 10.32
N ALA A 163 -15.18 8.13 9.56
CA ALA A 163 -14.76 6.72 9.65
C ALA A 163 -14.26 6.37 11.07
N ASP A 164 -13.39 7.18 11.66
CA ASP A 164 -12.88 7.04 13.04
C ASP A 164 -14.04 6.96 14.03
N SER A 165 -15.04 7.84 13.90
CA SER A 165 -16.22 7.83 14.78
C SER A 165 -17.05 6.55 14.67
N ILE A 166 -17.24 6.01 13.46
CA ILE A 166 -18.00 4.78 13.25
C ILE A 166 -17.25 3.59 13.85
N LEU A 167 -15.95 3.48 13.56
CA LEU A 167 -15.11 2.37 14.01
C LEU A 167 -14.90 2.36 15.53
N ILE A 168 -14.75 3.53 16.16
CA ILE A 168 -14.69 3.66 17.63
C ILE A 168 -16.00 3.16 18.26
N ALA A 169 -17.16 3.57 17.72
CA ALA A 169 -18.46 3.17 18.26
C ALA A 169 -18.70 1.66 18.15
N ALA A 170 -18.11 1.01 17.14
CA ALA A 170 -18.16 -0.43 16.93
C ALA A 170 -17.02 -1.21 17.62
N HIS A 171 -16.12 -0.53 18.35
CA HIS A 171 -14.91 -1.13 18.93
C HIS A 171 -14.05 -1.88 17.89
N PHE A 172 -13.94 -1.32 16.68
CA PHE A 172 -13.22 -1.90 15.56
C PHE A 172 -11.87 -1.18 15.37
N ALA A 173 -10.80 -1.76 15.92
CA ALA A 173 -9.47 -1.17 15.94
C ALA A 173 -8.74 -1.25 14.57
N ASP A 174 -7.77 -0.36 14.35
CA ASP A 174 -6.93 -0.30 13.15
C ASP A 174 -6.26 -1.65 12.83
N GLU A 175 -5.83 -2.39 13.86
CA GLU A 175 -5.20 -3.70 13.69
C GLU A 175 -6.19 -4.76 13.19
N ARG A 176 -7.49 -4.63 13.47
CA ARG A 176 -8.51 -5.51 12.87
C ARG A 176 -8.73 -5.17 11.42
N ILE A 177 -8.81 -3.88 11.08
CA ILE A 177 -8.93 -3.40 9.70
C ILE A 177 -7.79 -3.96 8.86
N ALA A 178 -6.55 -3.85 9.36
CA ALA A 178 -5.36 -4.34 8.66
C ALA A 178 -5.41 -5.84 8.38
N ARG A 179 -5.90 -6.66 9.33
CA ARG A 179 -6.00 -8.12 9.15
C ARG A 179 -7.03 -8.52 8.09
N HIS A 180 -8.18 -7.84 8.03
CA HIS A 180 -9.18 -8.02 6.96
C HIS A 180 -8.63 -7.56 5.60
N LEU A 181 -7.78 -6.53 5.58
CA LEU A 181 -7.12 -6.12 4.34
C LEU A 181 -6.01 -7.10 3.93
N ASP A 182 -5.31 -7.73 4.88
CA ASP A 182 -4.28 -8.74 4.60
C ASP A 182 -4.86 -10.02 3.98
N THR A 183 -6.04 -10.47 4.41
CA THR A 183 -6.76 -11.59 3.79
C THR A 183 -7.14 -11.24 2.36
N ALA A 184 -7.66 -10.04 2.11
CA ALA A 184 -7.89 -9.54 0.75
C ALA A 184 -6.58 -9.45 -0.06
N GLY A 185 -5.47 -9.04 0.56
CA GLY A 185 -4.14 -9.06 -0.03
C GLY A 185 -3.70 -10.47 -0.45
N SER A 186 -4.01 -11.49 0.35
CA SER A 186 -3.77 -12.90 0.02
C SER A 186 -4.50 -13.30 -1.26
N VAL A 187 -5.80 -13.01 -1.34
CA VAL A 187 -6.63 -13.27 -2.53
C VAL A 187 -6.04 -12.56 -3.75
N LEU A 188 -5.73 -11.27 -3.67
CA LEU A 188 -5.11 -10.51 -4.76
C LEU A 188 -3.84 -11.17 -5.31
N ARG A 189 -2.95 -11.61 -4.41
CA ARG A 189 -1.69 -12.25 -4.80
C ARG A 189 -1.91 -13.59 -5.51
N ARG A 190 -2.88 -14.40 -5.07
CA ARG A 190 -3.23 -15.66 -5.79
C ARG A 190 -3.67 -15.40 -7.22
N HIS A 191 -4.45 -14.34 -7.43
CA HIS A 191 -4.94 -13.93 -8.75
C HIS A 191 -3.94 -13.09 -9.56
N ARG A 192 -2.76 -12.82 -8.99
CA ARG A 192 -1.72 -11.93 -9.53
C ARG A 192 -2.21 -10.50 -9.84
N LEU A 193 -3.13 -9.99 -9.03
CA LEU A 193 -3.76 -8.68 -9.19
C LEU A 193 -3.20 -7.66 -8.21
N ARG A 194 -3.25 -6.39 -8.61
CA ARG A 194 -3.07 -5.24 -7.74
C ARG A 194 -4.35 -4.42 -7.77
N ALA A 195 -4.86 -4.08 -6.59
CA ALA A 195 -6.07 -3.28 -6.47
C ALA A 195 -5.77 -1.79 -6.32
N SER A 196 -6.66 -0.96 -6.85
CA SER A 196 -6.79 0.41 -6.36
C SER A 196 -7.72 0.40 -5.15
N VAL A 197 -7.19 0.74 -3.99
CA VAL A 197 -7.92 0.71 -2.71
C VAL A 197 -8.60 2.05 -2.47
N VAL A 198 -9.92 2.03 -2.25
CA VAL A 198 -10.70 3.23 -1.98
C VAL A 198 -11.63 2.99 -0.77
N PRO A 199 -11.33 3.59 0.38
CA PRO A 199 -12.24 3.54 1.52
C PRO A 199 -13.48 4.40 1.28
N HIS A 200 -14.64 3.84 1.57
CA HIS A 200 -15.93 4.49 1.49
C HIS A 200 -16.57 4.52 2.88
N VAL A 201 -17.07 5.69 3.25
CA VAL A 201 -17.86 5.87 4.47
C VAL A 201 -19.31 5.96 4.05
N THR A 202 -20.13 5.02 4.51
CA THR A 202 -21.58 5.03 4.30
C THR A 202 -22.25 5.35 5.62
N SER A 203 -23.08 6.39 5.64
CA SER A 203 -23.73 6.87 6.85
C SER A 203 -25.13 7.35 6.48
N GLU A 204 -26.12 6.49 6.71
CA GLU A 204 -27.53 6.83 6.60
C GLU A 204 -28.19 6.71 7.98
N GLU A 205 -28.69 7.84 8.49
CA GLU A 205 -29.26 7.94 9.82
C GLU A 205 -30.44 6.97 10.02
N GLY A 206 -30.37 6.15 11.07
CA GLY A 206 -31.38 5.14 11.38
C GLY A 206 -31.36 3.90 10.48
N VAL A 207 -30.46 3.83 9.48
CA VAL A 207 -30.37 2.71 8.54
C VAL A 207 -29.05 1.95 8.70
N PHE A 208 -27.92 2.59 8.39
CA PHE A 208 -26.62 1.93 8.36
C PHE A 208 -25.48 2.95 8.51
N ARG A 209 -24.46 2.58 9.28
CA ARG A 209 -23.21 3.33 9.39
C ARG A 209 -22.05 2.35 9.33
N GLY A 210 -21.20 2.47 8.33
CA GLY A 210 -20.10 1.55 8.10
C GLY A 210 -18.98 2.12 7.23
N VAL A 211 -17.83 1.50 7.31
CA VAL A 211 -16.64 1.80 6.52
C VAL A 211 -16.33 0.61 5.63
N THR A 212 -16.36 0.79 4.32
CA THR A 212 -16.08 -0.27 3.34
C THR A 212 -14.82 0.05 2.56
N TYR A 213 -13.87 -0.85 2.53
CA TYR A 213 -12.70 -0.73 1.65
C TYR A 213 -13.02 -1.41 0.31
N LEU A 214 -13.18 -0.60 -0.74
CA LEU A 214 -13.37 -1.09 -2.10
C LEU A 214 -12.02 -1.33 -2.76
N LEU A 215 -11.77 -2.57 -3.15
CA LEU A 215 -10.56 -3.01 -3.86
C LEU A 215 -10.92 -3.14 -5.33
N ASN A 216 -10.70 -2.07 -6.10
CA ASN A 216 -11.00 -2.05 -7.52
C ASN A 216 -9.98 -2.91 -8.28
N VAL A 217 -10.46 -3.94 -8.96
CA VAL A 217 -9.65 -4.94 -9.67
C VAL A 217 -10.04 -5.05 -11.15
N PRO A 218 -9.06 -5.27 -12.05
CA PRO A 218 -9.25 -5.28 -13.52
C PRO A 218 -9.83 -6.62 -14.01
N VAL A 219 -10.96 -7.04 -13.44
CA VAL A 219 -11.65 -8.29 -13.75
C VAL A 219 -13.14 -8.01 -13.93
N SER A 220 -13.86 -8.97 -14.53
CA SER A 220 -15.32 -8.87 -14.65
C SER A 220 -16.00 -8.84 -13.27
N PHE A 221 -17.24 -8.33 -13.24
CA PHE A 221 -18.05 -8.37 -12.03
C PHE A 221 -18.21 -9.79 -11.48
N GLU A 222 -18.43 -10.78 -12.34
CA GLU A 222 -18.56 -12.20 -11.96
C GLU A 222 -17.29 -12.71 -11.27
N GLN A 223 -16.12 -12.41 -11.84
CA GLN A 223 -14.84 -12.78 -11.23
C GLN A 223 -14.58 -12.07 -9.91
N ALA A 224 -14.91 -10.76 -9.81
CA ALA A 224 -14.79 -10.04 -8.55
C ALA A 224 -15.75 -10.60 -7.49
N HIS A 225 -16.94 -11.05 -7.89
CA HIS A 225 -17.88 -11.73 -7.01
C HIS A 225 -17.32 -13.06 -6.48
N ASP A 226 -16.71 -13.87 -7.34
CA ASP A 226 -16.01 -15.11 -6.92
C ASP A 226 -14.88 -14.80 -5.94
N MET A 227 -14.09 -13.75 -6.20
CA MET A 227 -13.04 -13.29 -5.27
C MET A 227 -13.59 -12.85 -3.91
N ASN A 228 -14.81 -12.30 -3.84
CA ASN A 228 -15.45 -11.94 -2.57
C ASN A 228 -15.86 -13.20 -1.78
N PHE A 229 -16.26 -14.30 -2.44
CA PHE A 229 -16.46 -15.57 -1.74
C PHE A 229 -15.15 -16.13 -1.20
N GLU A 230 -14.08 -16.06 -1.99
CA GLU A 230 -12.74 -16.43 -1.50
C GLU A 230 -12.33 -15.60 -0.28
N LEU A 231 -12.58 -14.28 -0.29
CA LEU A 231 -12.28 -13.41 0.84
C LEU A 231 -13.00 -13.85 2.12
N VAL A 232 -14.30 -14.14 2.04
CA VAL A 232 -15.07 -14.61 3.19
C VAL A 232 -14.49 -15.93 3.74
N LEU A 233 -14.05 -16.83 2.86
CA LEU A 233 -13.39 -18.07 3.29
C LEU A 233 -12.05 -17.80 3.98
N GLU A 234 -11.21 -16.92 3.42
CA GLU A 234 -9.93 -16.54 4.02
C GLU A 234 -10.12 -15.84 5.37
N ASP A 235 -11.12 -14.98 5.52
CA ASP A 235 -11.43 -14.33 6.80
C ASP A 235 -11.87 -15.33 7.86
N VAL A 236 -12.67 -16.33 7.49
CA VAL A 236 -13.06 -17.41 8.40
C VAL A 236 -11.83 -18.24 8.80
N GLU A 237 -10.96 -18.58 7.85
CA GLU A 237 -9.72 -19.32 8.15
C GLU A 237 -8.74 -18.53 9.02
N ALA A 238 -8.70 -17.21 8.86
CA ALA A 238 -7.88 -16.30 9.67
C ALA A 238 -8.50 -15.94 11.04
N ASP A 239 -9.67 -16.49 11.37
CA ASP A 239 -10.45 -16.16 12.58
C ASP A 239 -10.73 -14.64 12.70
N ASN A 240 -10.93 -13.98 11.56
CA ASN A 240 -11.32 -12.60 11.49
C ASN A 240 -12.81 -12.48 11.83
N VAL A 241 -13.12 -11.93 13.02
CA VAL A 241 -14.51 -11.62 13.34
C VAL A 241 -15.00 -10.41 12.54
N MET A 242 -15.99 -10.70 11.69
CA MET A 242 -16.74 -9.75 10.86
C MET A 242 -17.66 -8.87 11.72
N ASP A 243 -17.80 -7.61 11.34
CA ASP A 243 -18.68 -6.64 12.01
C ASP A 243 -19.37 -5.79 10.94
N VAL A 244 -20.65 -5.48 11.12
CA VAL A 244 -21.40 -4.65 10.16
C VAL A 244 -20.83 -3.25 9.99
N ALA A 245 -20.05 -2.75 10.95
CA ALA A 245 -19.41 -1.44 10.86
C ALA A 245 -18.22 -1.40 9.89
N PHE A 246 -17.67 -2.55 9.48
CA PHE A 246 -16.49 -2.61 8.62
C PHE A 246 -16.55 -3.76 7.61
N ASP A 247 -16.24 -3.47 6.36
CA ASP A 247 -16.22 -4.47 5.28
C ASP A 247 -15.08 -4.24 4.28
N VAL A 248 -14.67 -5.30 3.60
CA VAL A 248 -13.68 -5.28 2.52
C VAL A 248 -14.30 -5.97 1.30
N HIS A 249 -14.26 -5.30 0.15
CA HIS A 249 -14.98 -5.77 -1.02
C HIS A 249 -14.17 -5.60 -2.30
N PHE A 250 -14.05 -6.66 -3.09
CA PHE A 250 -13.52 -6.60 -4.45
C PHE A 250 -14.57 -6.08 -5.42
N ALA A 251 -14.25 -4.98 -6.10
CA ALA A 251 -15.09 -4.40 -7.14
C ALA A 251 -14.44 -4.59 -8.51
N GLY A 252 -15.12 -5.28 -9.42
CA GLY A 252 -14.67 -5.44 -10.80
C GLY A 252 -14.79 -4.12 -11.57
N VAL A 253 -13.68 -3.61 -12.08
CA VAL A 253 -13.66 -2.47 -13.01
C VAL A 253 -13.29 -3.01 -14.40
N HIS A 254 -14.18 -2.81 -15.37
CA HIS A 254 -13.88 -3.17 -16.76
C HIS A 254 -12.64 -2.36 -17.21
N ALA A 255 -11.55 -3.09 -17.49
CA ALA A 255 -10.35 -2.55 -18.10
C ALA A 255 -10.50 -2.43 -19.62
#